data_AF-A0A3R7AHN8-F1
#
_entry.id   AF-A0A3R7AHN8-F1
#
_cell.length_a   1.000
_cell.length_b   1.000
_cell.length_c   1.000
_cell.angle_alpha   90.00
_cell.angle_beta   90.00
_cell.angle_gamma   90.00
#
_symmetry.space_group_name_H-M   'P 1'
#
loop_
_entity.id
_entity.type
_entity.pdbx_description
1 polymer ?
#
loop_
_entity_poly.entity_id
_entity_poly.type
_entity_poly.pdbx_seq_one_letter_code
_entity_poly.pdbx_strand_id
1 'polypeptide(L)'
;MLALAIKLVVILGVLSGEAAGQSTLVECDSGKIALTSVPFMKTPAADACGANALGGKSIRSIFEFSVTPPDTIAKMVNTPSCQTWWSDLSAPFALFKPCTYLGMSIQDFSNMPLQAFLEANNQEILLSFGPNQPADTSPMEIDDRGSAAP
;
A
#
# COMPACT_ATOMS: atom_id res chain seq x y z
N MET A 1 -65.16 30.35 12.42
CA MET A 1 -63.88 29.68 12.76
C MET A 1 -62.95 29.86 11.57
N LEU A 2 -62.00 30.80 11.67
CA LEU A 2 -60.54 30.56 11.54
C LEU A 2 -60.18 29.68 10.33
N ALA A 3 -59.67 30.25 9.23
CA ALA A 3 -58.23 30.47 8.96
C ALA A 3 -57.45 29.14 8.95
N LEU A 4 -56.72 28.73 7.92
CA LEU A 4 -55.73 29.48 7.16
C LEU A 4 -55.37 28.65 5.91
N ALA A 5 -55.30 29.29 4.75
CA ALA A 5 -54.65 28.71 3.57
C ALA A 5 -53.13 28.70 3.81
N ILE A 6 -52.48 27.55 3.67
CA ILE A 6 -51.01 27.47 3.66
C ILE A 6 -50.58 27.10 2.24
N LYS A 7 -50.28 28.13 1.45
CA LYS A 7 -49.25 28.05 0.42
C LYS A 7 -47.92 28.14 1.15
N LEU A 8 -47.08 27.11 1.06
CA LEU A 8 -45.67 27.22 1.43
C LEU A 8 -44.80 26.89 0.23
N VAL A 9 -44.10 27.92 -0.22
CA VAL A 9 -43.07 27.94 -1.25
C VAL A 9 -41.72 27.72 -0.55
N VAL A 10 -40.95 26.76 -1.08
CA VAL A 10 -39.47 26.65 -1.12
C VAL A 10 -38.68 26.75 0.19
N ILE A 11 -37.92 25.69 0.49
CA ILE A 11 -36.51 25.85 0.87
C ILE A 11 -35.68 24.79 0.11
N LEU A 12 -34.87 25.25 -0.85
CA LEU A 12 -33.65 24.55 -1.27
C LEU A 12 -32.75 24.43 -0.03
N GLY A 13 -32.81 23.27 0.64
CA GLY A 13 -31.87 22.93 1.70
C GLY A 13 -30.68 22.21 1.10
N VAL A 14 -29.57 22.92 0.95
CA VAL A 14 -28.24 22.35 0.72
C VAL A 14 -27.89 21.49 1.93
N LEU A 15 -27.97 20.16 1.81
CA LEU A 15 -27.37 19.21 2.74
C LEU A 15 -26.91 17.98 1.95
N SER A 16 -26.01 18.19 0.99
CA SER A 16 -25.25 17.10 0.38
C SER A 16 -23.81 17.26 0.82
N GLY A 17 -23.37 16.34 1.68
CA GLY A 17 -22.01 16.25 2.15
C GLY A 17 -21.88 16.60 3.62
N GLU A 18 -22.23 15.64 4.48
CA GLU A 18 -21.28 15.34 5.54
C GLU A 18 -19.94 15.09 4.84
N ALA A 19 -19.07 16.09 4.80
CA ALA A 19 -17.64 15.81 4.81
C ALA A 19 -17.41 15.11 6.14
N ALA A 20 -17.66 13.80 6.17
CA ALA A 20 -17.24 12.94 7.25
C ALA A 20 -15.76 13.28 7.45
N GLY A 21 -15.47 13.86 8.61
CA GLY A 21 -14.15 14.35 8.92
C GLY A 21 -13.15 13.27 8.54
N GLN A 22 -12.22 13.59 7.65
CA GLN A 22 -10.97 12.87 7.56
C GLN A 22 -10.37 12.96 8.95
N SER A 23 -10.68 11.97 9.80
CA SER A 23 -9.79 11.58 10.88
C SER A 23 -8.49 11.32 10.17
N THR A 24 -7.57 12.28 10.22
CA THR A 24 -6.25 12.17 9.62
C THR A 24 -5.53 11.08 10.38
N LEU A 25 -5.72 9.84 9.93
CA LEU A 25 -5.02 8.69 10.44
C LEU A 25 -3.53 9.01 10.38
N VAL A 26 -2.84 8.83 11.49
CA VAL A 26 -1.39 8.96 11.54
C VAL A 26 -0.76 7.94 10.60
N GLU A 27 0.41 8.25 10.04
CA GLU A 27 1.17 7.29 9.24
C GLU A 27 1.48 6.03 10.06
N CYS A 28 1.41 4.88 9.39
CA CYS A 28 1.79 3.62 9.99
C CYS A 28 3.30 3.60 10.28
N ASP A 29 3.68 2.94 11.37
CA ASP A 29 5.08 2.66 11.69
C ASP A 29 5.68 1.74 10.62
N SER A 30 6.49 2.31 9.72
CA SER A 30 7.10 1.60 8.59
C SER A 30 8.01 0.45 9.04
N GLY A 31 8.65 0.57 10.21
CA GLY A 31 9.44 -0.49 10.81
C GLY A 31 8.57 -1.68 11.20
N LYS A 32 7.40 -1.44 11.80
CA LYS A 32 6.43 -2.52 12.10
C LYS A 32 5.85 -3.15 10.84
N ILE A 33 5.54 -2.36 9.81
CA ILE A 33 5.08 -2.90 8.52
C ILE A 33 6.14 -3.84 7.92
N ALA A 34 7.40 -3.42 7.91
CA ALA A 34 8.50 -4.21 7.40
C ALA A 34 8.69 -5.50 8.22
N LEU A 35 8.75 -5.40 9.55
CA LEU A 35 8.90 -6.55 10.43
C LEU A 35 7.76 -7.57 10.30
N THR A 36 6.52 -7.09 10.13
CA THR A 36 5.36 -7.96 9.88
C THR A 36 5.45 -8.65 8.51
N SER A 37 6.00 -7.99 7.49
CA SER A 37 6.13 -8.53 6.13
C SER A 37 7.24 -9.59 6.01
N VAL A 38 8.35 -9.45 6.76
CA VAL A 38 9.57 -10.27 6.60
C VAL A 38 9.33 -11.79 6.61
N PRO A 39 8.54 -12.36 7.54
CA PRO A 39 8.29 -13.81 7.57
C PRO A 39 7.64 -14.34 6.28
N PHE A 40 6.86 -13.52 5.59
CA PHE A 40 6.12 -13.91 4.38
C PHE A 40 6.97 -13.91 3.12
N MET A 41 8.21 -13.40 3.18
CA MET A 41 9.11 -13.34 2.02
C MET A 41 9.81 -14.67 1.71
N LYS A 42 9.71 -15.66 2.60
CA LYS A 42 10.35 -16.99 2.49
C LYS A 42 9.41 -18.14 2.89
N THR A 43 8.10 -17.95 2.72
CA THR A 43 7.14 -19.03 2.92
C THR A 43 7.18 -19.99 1.72
N PRO A 44 6.71 -21.24 1.87
CA PRO A 44 6.57 -22.15 0.74
C PRO A 44 5.74 -21.56 -0.42
N ALA A 45 4.71 -20.75 -0.10
CA ALA A 45 3.91 -20.05 -1.10
C ALA A 45 4.73 -18.97 -1.84
N ALA A 46 5.57 -18.21 -1.13
CA ALA A 46 6.48 -17.23 -1.73
C ALA A 46 7.49 -17.90 -2.67
N ASP A 47 8.12 -18.99 -2.23
CA ASP A 47 9.09 -19.74 -3.04
C ASP A 47 8.42 -20.34 -4.28
N ALA A 48 7.23 -20.93 -4.12
CA ALA A 48 6.46 -21.46 -5.24
C ALA A 48 5.97 -20.37 -6.20
N CYS A 49 5.59 -19.19 -5.70
CA CYS A 49 5.26 -18.04 -6.54
C CYS A 49 6.48 -17.61 -7.38
N GLY A 50 7.65 -17.50 -6.75
CA GLY A 50 8.91 -17.21 -7.44
C GLY A 50 9.24 -18.20 -8.56
N ALA A 51 9.14 -19.49 -8.25
CA ALA A 51 9.37 -20.57 -9.22
C ALA A 51 8.40 -20.51 -10.42
N ASN A 52 7.10 -20.32 -10.14
CA ASN A 52 6.06 -20.45 -11.16
C ASN A 52 5.84 -19.16 -11.96
N ALA A 53 5.94 -17.99 -11.33
CA ALA A 53 5.58 -16.71 -11.93
C ALA A 53 6.77 -15.79 -12.24
N LEU A 54 7.88 -15.90 -11.50
CA LEU A 54 9.02 -14.98 -11.60
C LEU A 54 10.26 -15.60 -12.25
N GLY A 55 10.10 -16.73 -12.95
CA GLY A 55 11.21 -17.42 -13.63
C GLY A 55 12.27 -17.95 -12.68
N GLY A 56 11.86 -18.38 -11.48
CA GLY A 56 12.77 -18.90 -10.44
C GLY A 56 13.39 -17.83 -9.55
N LYS A 57 13.07 -16.55 -9.75
CA LYS A 57 13.52 -15.47 -8.86
C LYS A 57 12.76 -15.49 -7.53
N SER A 58 13.37 -14.94 -6.49
CA SER A 58 12.70 -14.72 -5.20
C SER A 58 11.56 -13.73 -5.34
N ILE A 59 10.48 -13.89 -4.56
CA ILE A 59 9.38 -12.92 -4.50
C ILE A 59 9.85 -11.51 -4.15
N ARG A 60 11.00 -11.38 -3.46
CA ARG A 60 11.62 -10.10 -3.13
C ARG A 60 11.96 -9.25 -4.36
N SER A 61 12.13 -9.88 -5.53
CA SER A 61 12.52 -9.16 -6.74
C SER A 61 11.48 -8.15 -7.23
N ILE A 62 10.21 -8.28 -6.81
CA ILE A 62 9.16 -7.32 -7.19
C ILE A 62 9.31 -5.99 -6.45
N PHE A 63 10.06 -5.95 -5.34
CA PHE A 63 10.31 -4.75 -4.53
C PHE A 63 11.65 -4.07 -4.86
N GLU A 64 12.36 -4.56 -5.87
CA GLU A 64 13.62 -3.97 -6.32
C GLU A 64 13.36 -2.67 -7.12
N PHE A 65 14.41 -2.08 -7.68
CA PHE A 65 14.40 -0.79 -8.37
C PHE A 65 13.77 -0.83 -9.78
N SER A 66 13.19 -1.95 -10.20
CA SER A 66 12.61 -2.12 -11.53
C SER A 66 11.16 -2.55 -11.44
N VAL A 67 10.31 -1.91 -12.25
CA VAL A 67 8.90 -2.27 -12.33
C VAL A 67 8.72 -3.72 -12.77
N THR A 68 7.73 -4.38 -12.19
CA THR A 68 7.31 -5.72 -12.63
C THR A 68 6.57 -5.60 -13.96
N PRO A 69 7.00 -6.27 -15.05
CA PRO A 69 6.35 -6.15 -16.36
C PRO A 69 4.88 -6.57 -16.34
N PRO A 70 3.98 -5.97 -17.15
CA PRO A 70 2.55 -6.32 -17.18
C PRO A 70 2.28 -7.81 -17.40
N ASP A 71 3.00 -8.46 -18.31
CA ASP A 71 2.86 -9.91 -18.54
C ASP A 71 3.24 -10.73 -17.31
N THR A 72 4.21 -10.25 -16.53
CA THR A 72 4.60 -10.89 -15.26
C THR A 72 3.55 -10.68 -14.19
N ILE A 73 2.96 -9.48 -14.09
CA ILE A 73 1.80 -9.22 -13.20
C ILE A 73 0.64 -10.16 -13.55
N ALA A 74 0.26 -10.24 -14.83
CA ALA A 74 -0.80 -11.13 -15.29
C ALA A 74 -0.50 -12.59 -14.93
N LYS A 75 0.76 -13.02 -15.08
CA LYS A 75 1.19 -14.36 -14.67
C LYS A 75 1.08 -14.59 -13.16
N MET A 76 1.54 -13.64 -12.34
CA MET A 76 1.45 -13.72 -10.88
C MET A 76 -0.01 -13.79 -10.42
N VAL A 77 -0.88 -12.94 -10.94
CA VAL A 77 -2.31 -12.89 -10.58
C VAL A 77 -3.02 -14.21 -10.90
N ASN A 78 -2.63 -14.90 -11.98
CA ASN A 78 -3.18 -16.19 -12.37
C ASN A 78 -2.46 -17.41 -11.74
N THR A 79 -1.43 -17.18 -10.90
CA THR A 79 -0.67 -18.25 -10.25
C THR A 79 -1.17 -18.48 -8.82
N PRO A 80 -1.73 -19.67 -8.47
CA PRO A 80 -2.33 -19.90 -7.16
C PRO A 80 -1.38 -19.70 -5.96
N SER A 81 -0.10 -20.04 -6.11
CA SER A 81 0.89 -19.82 -5.04
C SER A 81 1.15 -18.34 -4.78
N CYS A 82 1.06 -17.48 -5.79
CA CYS A 82 1.18 -16.04 -5.63
C CYS A 82 -0.03 -15.44 -4.93
N GLN A 83 -1.24 -15.91 -5.25
CA GLN A 83 -2.47 -15.52 -4.55
C GLN A 83 -2.42 -15.93 -3.07
N THR A 84 -1.95 -17.16 -2.80
CA THR A 84 -1.76 -17.66 -1.43
C THR A 84 -0.75 -16.80 -0.67
N TRP A 85 0.42 -16.56 -1.27
CA TRP A 85 1.46 -15.72 -0.68
C TRP A 85 0.94 -14.32 -0.33
N TRP A 86 0.22 -13.70 -1.25
CA TRP A 86 -0.31 -12.35 -1.04
C TRP A 86 -1.36 -12.31 0.07
N SER A 87 -2.31 -13.25 0.05
CA SER A 87 -3.33 -13.37 1.10
C SER A 87 -2.70 -13.57 2.48
N ASP A 88 -1.67 -14.41 2.58
CA ASP A 88 -0.97 -14.65 3.84
C ASP A 88 -0.20 -13.40 4.31
N LEU A 89 0.47 -12.71 3.38
CA LEU A 89 1.22 -11.49 3.67
C LEU A 89 0.31 -10.34 4.10
N SER A 90 -0.84 -10.16 3.44
CA SER A 90 -1.68 -8.99 3.65
C SER A 90 -2.58 -9.13 4.88
N ALA A 91 -2.97 -10.35 5.25
CA ALA A 91 -3.92 -10.62 6.34
C ALA A 91 -3.54 -10.04 7.72
N PRO A 92 -2.28 -10.08 8.20
CA PRO A 92 -1.91 -9.54 9.51
C PRO A 92 -2.19 -8.05 9.66
N PHE A 93 -2.20 -7.28 8.56
CA PHE A 93 -2.41 -5.84 8.58
C PHE A 93 -3.84 -5.45 8.98
N ALA A 94 -4.82 -6.35 8.82
CA ALA A 94 -6.19 -6.13 9.31
C ALA A 94 -6.24 -5.93 10.84
N LEU A 95 -5.26 -6.46 11.56
CA LEU A 95 -5.18 -6.39 13.04
C LEU A 95 -4.43 -5.17 13.56
N PHE A 96 -3.88 -4.34 12.67
CA PHE A 96 -3.18 -3.13 13.08
C PHE A 96 -4.16 -2.11 13.66
N LYS A 97 -3.69 -1.24 14.55
CA LYS A 97 -4.45 -0.04 14.89
C LYS A 97 -4.61 0.81 13.61
N PRO A 98 -5.77 1.45 13.38
CA PRO A 98 -5.97 2.28 12.19
C PRO A 98 -4.85 3.32 12.03
N CYS A 99 -4.21 3.30 10.87
CA CYS A 99 -3.17 4.22 10.44
C CYS A 99 -3.19 4.32 8.90
N THR A 100 -2.58 5.38 8.36
CA THR A 100 -2.41 5.56 6.91
C THR A 100 -1.19 4.76 6.46
N TYR A 101 -1.33 3.99 5.39
CA TYR A 101 -0.23 3.32 4.71
C TYR A 101 -0.45 3.46 3.21
N LEU A 102 0.54 4.01 2.50
CA LEU A 102 0.45 4.28 1.06
C LEU A 102 -0.81 5.08 0.67
N GLY A 103 -1.17 6.08 1.48
CA GLY A 103 -2.31 6.98 1.22
C GLY A 103 -3.70 6.39 1.47
N MET A 104 -3.80 5.16 2.00
CA MET A 104 -5.07 4.53 2.39
C MET A 104 -5.02 3.98 3.82
N SER A 105 -6.15 3.52 4.36
CA SER A 105 -6.11 2.85 5.66
C SER A 105 -5.37 1.51 5.56
N ILE A 106 -4.65 1.13 6.61
CA ILE A 106 -3.96 -0.16 6.65
C ILE A 106 -4.91 -1.37 6.53
N GLN A 107 -6.17 -1.20 6.93
CA GLN A 107 -7.23 -2.20 6.72
C GLN A 107 -7.63 -2.31 5.24
N ASP A 108 -7.70 -1.19 4.51
CA ASP A 108 -7.95 -1.22 3.06
C ASP A 108 -6.78 -1.89 2.32
N PHE A 109 -5.54 -1.57 2.72
CA PHE A 109 -4.34 -2.23 2.20
C PHE A 109 -4.37 -3.74 2.43
N SER A 110 -4.79 -4.19 3.62
CA SER A 110 -4.92 -5.62 3.95
C SER A 110 -5.89 -6.37 3.02
N ASN A 111 -6.93 -5.70 2.53
CA ASN A 111 -7.94 -6.23 1.62
C ASN A 111 -7.61 -5.99 0.12
N MET A 112 -6.50 -5.32 -0.18
CA MET A 112 -6.11 -4.99 -1.55
C MET A 112 -5.87 -6.29 -2.34
N PRO A 113 -6.44 -6.45 -3.55
CA PRO A 113 -6.13 -7.59 -4.40
C PRO A 113 -4.66 -7.59 -4.87
N LEU A 114 -4.09 -8.77 -5.12
CA LEU A 114 -2.70 -8.90 -5.58
C LEU A 114 -2.38 -8.04 -6.81
N GLN A 115 -3.31 -7.97 -7.77
CA GLN A 115 -3.12 -7.13 -8.96
C GLN A 115 -2.95 -5.64 -8.61
N ALA A 116 -3.86 -5.11 -7.79
CA ALA A 116 -3.83 -3.71 -7.37
C ALA A 116 -2.56 -3.39 -6.58
N PHE A 117 -2.10 -4.34 -5.74
CA PHE A 117 -0.83 -4.20 -5.03
C PHE A 117 0.37 -4.12 -5.99
N LEU A 118 0.45 -5.03 -6.97
CA LEU A 118 1.56 -5.04 -7.93
C LEU A 118 1.59 -3.77 -8.79
N GLU A 119 0.42 -3.27 -9.18
CA GLU A 119 0.28 -2.01 -9.92
C GLU A 119 0.70 -0.81 -9.06
N ALA A 120 0.27 -0.75 -7.79
CA ALA A 120 0.67 0.29 -6.85
C ALA A 120 2.18 0.26 -6.59
N ASN A 121 2.76 -0.92 -6.36
CA ASN A 121 4.21 -1.09 -6.17
C ASN A 121 5.01 -0.59 -7.40
N ASN A 122 4.53 -0.86 -8.61
CA ASN A 122 5.15 -0.30 -9.82
C ASN A 122 5.09 1.23 -9.86
N GLN A 123 3.97 1.83 -9.43
CA GLN A 123 3.85 3.29 -9.35
C GLN A 123 4.86 3.86 -8.35
N GLU A 124 5.02 3.25 -7.17
CA GLU A 124 6.01 3.67 -6.18
C GLU A 124 7.45 3.57 -6.70
N ILE A 125 7.78 2.49 -7.43
CA ILE A 125 9.10 2.36 -8.08
C ILE A 125 9.32 3.46 -9.12
N LEU A 126 8.32 3.79 -9.94
CA LEU A 126 8.44 4.87 -10.93
C LEU A 126 8.58 6.24 -10.27
N LEU A 127 7.86 6.47 -9.17
CA LEU A 127 7.98 7.69 -8.38
C LEU A 127 9.35 7.80 -7.73
N SER A 128 9.96 6.69 -7.29
CA SER A 128 11.20 6.65 -6.53
C SER A 128 12.48 6.50 -7.38
N PHE A 129 12.37 5.92 -8.58
CA PHE A 129 13.54 5.56 -9.41
C PHE A 129 13.34 5.85 -10.90
N GLY A 130 12.22 6.48 -11.28
CA GLY A 130 11.94 6.81 -12.67
C GLY A 130 12.94 7.82 -13.27
N PRO A 131 13.05 7.87 -14.62
CA PRO A 131 14.02 8.75 -15.31
C PRO A 131 13.78 10.25 -15.09
N ASN A 132 12.65 10.62 -14.51
CA ASN A 132 12.28 11.99 -14.19
C ASN A 132 12.48 12.35 -12.72
N GLN A 133 13.04 11.45 -11.90
CA GLN A 133 13.48 11.83 -10.57
C GLN A 133 14.71 12.75 -10.70
N PRO A 134 14.70 13.93 -10.06
CA PRO A 134 15.94 14.67 -9.83
C PRO A 134 16.93 13.72 -9.15
N ALA A 135 18.21 13.76 -9.55
CA ALA A 135 19.24 13.07 -8.79
C ALA A 135 19.09 13.46 -7.31
N ASP A 136 19.05 12.48 -6.41
CA ASP A 136 18.99 12.75 -4.98
C ASP A 136 20.25 13.55 -4.59
N THR A 137 20.06 14.85 -4.38
CA THR A 137 21.10 15.77 -3.92
C THR A 137 21.07 15.93 -2.41
N SER A 138 20.24 15.16 -1.71
CA SER A 138 20.22 15.15 -0.25
C SER A 138 21.61 14.79 0.25
N PRO A 139 22.17 15.57 1.19
CA PRO A 139 23.44 15.20 1.81
C PRO A 139 23.29 13.78 2.37
N MET A 140 24.17 12.86 1.98
CA MET A 140 24.31 11.60 2.70
C MET A 140 24.52 11.94 4.18
N GLU A 141 23.57 11.58 5.05
CA GLU A 141 23.81 11.59 6.49
C GLU A 141 24.88 10.54 6.77
N ILE A 142 26.12 11.01 6.88
CA ILE A 142 27.21 10.22 7.41
C ILE A 142 26.88 10.06 8.90
N ASP A 143 26.47 8.86 9.31
CA ASP A 143 26.24 8.53 10.72
C ASP A 143 27.57 8.77 11.46
N ASP A 144 27.66 9.90 12.15
CA ASP A 144 28.84 10.34 12.90
C ASP A 144 28.93 9.52 14.20
N ARG A 145 29.01 8.21 14.06
CA ARG A 145 29.33 7.26 15.13
C ARG A 145 30.72 6.71 14.89
N GLY A 146 31.72 7.52 15.20
CA GLY A 146 33.09 7.06 15.03
C GLY A 146 34.18 7.98 15.54
N SER A 147 34.14 8.41 16.80
CA SER A 147 35.33 8.41 17.68
C SER A 147 35.00 8.96 19.07
N ALA A 148 34.47 8.08 19.92
CA ALA A 148 34.72 8.16 21.35
C ALA A 148 35.55 6.93 21.72
N ALA A 149 36.86 7.14 21.94
CA ALA A 149 37.70 6.48 22.96
C ALA A 149 39.19 6.70 22.66
N PRO A 150 40.06 6.67 23.68
CA PRO A 150 39.98 7.24 25.03
C PRO A 150 40.90 8.46 25.22
#